data_AF-A0A4S2HC46-F1
#
_entry.id   AF-A0A4S2HC46-F1
#
_cell.length_a   1.000
_cell.length_b   1.000
_cell.length_c   1.000
_cell.angle_alpha   90.00
_cell.angle_beta   90.00
_cell.angle_gamma   90.00
#
_symmetry.space_group_name_H-M   'P 1'
#
loop_
_entity.id
_entity.type
_entity.pdbx_description
1 polymer ?
#
loop_
_entity_poly.entity_id
_entity_poly.type
_entity_poly.pdbx_seq_one_letter_code
_entity_poly.pdbx_strand_id
1 'polypeptide(L)'
;MKNKEIAELYRAIADGFAKLSEIYSSEDTEQPKPVKKDKSIKAEKKTEPAPAEESAAEEKSEPVTYTKEEVRAKLAQMSKADAGKHKADVKGIVAKYSSDGTLSGIHADKYSEVVAELEVVGNA
;
A
#
# COMPACT_ATOMS: atom_id res chain seq x y z
N MET A 1 -2.94 32.94 8.58
CA MET A 1 -2.18 32.44 7.42
C MET A 1 -2.50 30.97 7.11
N LYS A 2 -2.60 30.09 8.12
CA LYS A 2 -2.90 28.65 7.98
C LYS A 2 -4.06 28.26 7.04
N ASN A 3 -5.17 29.02 7.02
CA ASN A 3 -6.32 28.69 6.17
C ASN A 3 -6.08 28.88 4.67
N LYS A 4 -5.14 29.75 4.26
CA LYS A 4 -4.80 29.95 2.84
C LYS A 4 -3.96 28.79 2.30
N GLU A 5 -2.99 28.33 3.08
CA GLU A 5 -2.14 27.18 2.73
C GLU A 5 -2.98 25.90 2.61
N ILE A 6 -3.95 25.72 3.50
CA ILE A 6 -4.89 24.58 3.42
C ILE A 6 -5.76 24.67 2.15
N ALA A 7 -6.25 25.86 1.79
CA ALA A 7 -7.03 26.04 0.55
C ALA A 7 -6.19 25.79 -0.72
N GLU A 8 -4.92 26.19 -0.71
CA GLU A 8 -3.99 25.90 -1.80
C GLU A 8 -3.69 24.40 -1.92
N LEU A 9 -3.56 23.69 -0.79
CA LEU A 9 -3.41 22.24 -0.78
C LEU A 9 -4.65 21.54 -1.36
N TYR A 10 -5.86 21.95 -0.97
CA TYR A 10 -7.09 21.39 -1.54
C TYR A 10 -7.20 21.64 -3.05
N ARG A 11 -6.80 22.82 -3.50
CA ARG A 11 -6.80 23.14 -4.94
C ARG A 11 -5.79 22.26 -5.69
N ALA A 12 -4.57 22.11 -5.18
CA ALA A 12 -3.55 21.27 -5.80
C ALA A 12 -3.99 19.79 -5.88
N ILE A 13 -4.67 19.30 -4.84
CA ILE A 13 -5.25 17.96 -4.82
C ILE A 13 -6.33 17.83 -5.91
N ALA A 14 -7.27 18.79 -5.98
CA ALA A 14 -8.34 18.77 -6.98
C ALA A 14 -7.82 18.81 -8.43
N ASP A 15 -6.80 19.62 -8.71
CA ASP A 15 -6.15 19.69 -10.03
C ASP A 15 -5.47 18.36 -10.39
N GLY A 16 -4.89 17.65 -9.41
CA GLY A 16 -4.33 16.32 -9.59
C GLY A 16 -5.37 15.27 -9.99
N PHE A 17 -6.53 15.26 -9.32
CA PHE A 17 -7.64 14.37 -9.67
C PHE A 17 -8.20 14.66 -11.07
N ALA A 18 -8.36 15.94 -11.44
CA ALA A 18 -8.81 16.31 -12.77
C ALA A 18 -7.84 15.78 -13.86
N LYS A 19 -6.53 15.95 -13.64
CA LYS A 19 -5.51 15.46 -14.59
C LYS A 19 -5.48 13.94 -14.70
N LEU A 20 -5.65 13.22 -13.59
CA LEU A 20 -5.78 11.76 -13.60
C LEU A 20 -7.04 11.30 -14.34
N SER A 21 -8.17 12.00 -14.13
CA SER A 21 -9.43 11.70 -14.83
C SER A 21 -9.33 11.93 -16.34
N GLU A 22 -8.55 12.93 -16.77
CA GLU A 22 -8.30 13.20 -18.18
C GLU A 22 -7.45 12.09 -18.83
N ILE A 23 -6.43 11.59 -18.13
CA ILE A 23 -5.59 10.47 -18.61
C ILE A 23 -6.44 9.19 -18.76
N TYR A 24 -7.21 8.84 -17.73
CA TYR A 24 -8.07 7.65 -17.76
C TYR A 24 -9.26 7.78 -18.72
N SER A 25 -9.78 8.99 -18.94
CA SER A 25 -10.82 9.23 -19.96
C SER A 25 -10.26 9.30 -21.37
N SER A 26 -8.95 9.53 -21.53
CA SER A 26 -8.26 9.57 -22.82
C SER A 26 -7.75 8.19 -23.25
N GLU A 27 -7.43 7.31 -22.29
CA GLU A 27 -7.08 5.90 -22.55
C GLU A 27 -8.29 4.99 -22.83
N ASP A 28 -9.53 5.50 -22.76
CA ASP A 28 -10.75 4.81 -23.21
C ASP A 28 -11.00 5.07 -24.71
N THR A 29 -10.05 4.67 -25.57
CA THR A 29 -10.25 4.67 -27.03
C THR A 29 -10.01 3.33 -27.73
N GLU A 30 -9.95 2.21 -27.02
CA GLU A 30 -10.19 0.89 -27.62
C GLU A 30 -11.14 0.00 -26.79
N GLN A 31 -12.42 -0.02 -27.26
CA GLN A 31 -13.51 -1.02 -27.11
C GLN A 31 -14.48 -0.96 -25.90
N PRO A 32 -15.79 -1.26 -26.11
CA PRO A 32 -16.77 -0.52 -26.91
C PRO A 32 -18.00 -0.07 -26.07
N LYS A 33 -18.45 1.18 -26.26
CA LYS A 33 -19.80 1.74 -25.98
C LYS A 33 -20.57 1.26 -24.72
N PRO A 34 -20.81 2.16 -23.75
CA PRO A 34 -22.07 2.21 -23.03
C PRO A 34 -22.95 3.33 -23.58
N VAL A 35 -24.18 2.96 -23.88
CA VAL A 35 -25.23 3.81 -24.45
C VAL A 35 -25.59 4.91 -23.47
N LYS A 36 -25.52 6.17 -23.92
CA LYS A 36 -26.13 7.34 -23.25
C LYS A 36 -27.62 7.09 -23.04
N LYS A 37 -28.15 7.34 -21.83
CA LYS A 37 -29.40 8.13 -21.62
C LYS A 37 -29.75 8.36 -20.14
N ASP A 38 -30.02 9.63 -19.86
CA ASP A 38 -31.04 10.19 -18.96
C ASP A 38 -31.13 9.80 -17.47
N LYS A 39 -30.65 10.72 -16.63
CA LYS A 39 -31.46 11.61 -15.77
C LYS A 39 -32.66 11.01 -15.00
N SER A 40 -32.54 11.10 -13.66
CA SER A 40 -33.57 11.49 -12.68
C SER A 40 -34.10 10.43 -11.70
N ILE A 41 -34.44 10.93 -10.50
CA ILE A 41 -35.27 10.37 -9.40
C ILE A 41 -34.50 9.47 -8.41
N LYS A 42 -34.04 9.95 -7.23
CA LYS A 42 -34.76 10.40 -6.00
C LYS A 42 -35.39 9.24 -5.21
N ALA A 43 -34.99 9.14 -3.93
CA ALA A 43 -35.65 8.47 -2.79
C ALA A 43 -35.65 6.92 -2.79
N GLU A 44 -35.59 6.18 -1.69
CA GLU A 44 -35.46 6.43 -0.26
C GLU A 44 -35.16 5.06 0.40
N LYS A 45 -34.19 5.03 1.31
CA LYS A 45 -34.25 4.42 2.66
C LYS A 45 -34.98 3.06 2.86
N LYS A 46 -34.21 2.00 3.17
CA LYS A 46 -34.53 0.93 4.15
C LYS A 46 -33.21 0.24 4.53
N THR A 47 -32.64 0.54 5.71
CA THR A 47 -32.73 -0.26 6.95
C THR A 47 -31.41 -1.01 7.21
N GLU A 48 -30.67 -0.51 8.19
CA GLU A 48 -29.61 -1.08 9.03
C GLU A 48 -29.86 -2.56 9.46
N PRO A 49 -28.89 -3.39 9.93
CA PRO A 49 -27.48 -3.16 10.27
C PRO A 49 -26.49 -4.18 9.64
N ALA A 50 -25.21 -3.99 10.00
CA ALA A 50 -24.20 -5.00 10.28
C ALA A 50 -23.04 -5.15 9.28
N PRO A 51 -21.80 -5.13 9.80
CA PRO A 51 -20.55 -5.10 9.04
C PRO A 51 -20.16 -6.50 8.56
N ALA A 52 -19.70 -6.61 7.32
CA ALA A 52 -18.92 -7.72 6.81
C ALA A 52 -18.01 -7.12 5.72
N GLU A 53 -16.74 -6.92 6.05
CA GLU A 53 -15.68 -7.88 5.71
C GLU A 53 -15.39 -7.88 4.21
N GLU A 54 -14.35 -7.13 3.85
CA GLU A 54 -13.33 -7.64 2.95
C GLU A 54 -11.98 -7.03 3.35
N SER A 55 -11.62 -7.23 4.63
CA SER A 55 -10.23 -7.21 5.05
C SER A 55 -9.70 -8.64 4.92
N ALA A 56 -9.70 -9.13 3.68
CA ALA A 56 -8.97 -10.34 3.31
C ALA A 56 -7.51 -9.93 3.06
N ALA A 57 -6.75 -9.75 4.13
CA ALA A 57 -5.32 -9.97 4.08
C ALA A 57 -5.09 -11.28 4.83
N GLU A 58 -5.25 -12.37 4.07
CA GLU A 58 -5.08 -13.76 4.48
C GLU A 58 -3.94 -13.91 5.50
N GLU A 59 -4.36 -14.28 6.70
CA GLU A 59 -3.62 -15.14 7.59
C GLU A 59 -3.39 -16.48 6.88
N LYS A 60 -2.39 -16.54 5.98
CA LYS A 60 -1.98 -17.79 5.33
C LYS A 60 -0.86 -18.43 6.14
N SER A 61 -1.28 -19.15 7.17
CA SER A 61 -0.53 -20.20 7.84
C SER A 61 -0.37 -21.39 6.89
N GLU A 62 0.52 -21.29 5.91
CA GLU A 62 1.03 -22.38 5.10
C GLU A 62 2.57 -22.25 5.10
N PRO A 63 3.36 -23.34 5.06
CA PRO A 63 4.78 -23.35 5.48
C PRO A 63 5.52 -22.19 4.85
N VAL A 64 5.91 -21.22 5.70
CA VAL A 64 6.11 -19.82 5.32
C VAL A 64 7.30 -19.67 4.38
N THR A 65 7.08 -19.91 3.09
CA THR A 65 7.95 -19.47 2.02
C THR A 65 7.64 -17.99 1.81
N TYR A 66 8.25 -17.14 2.65
CA TYR A 66 8.17 -15.71 2.45
C TYR A 66 8.58 -15.37 1.02
N THR A 67 7.69 -14.71 0.29
CA THR A 67 8.03 -14.22 -1.03
C THR A 67 8.93 -12.99 -0.89
N LYS A 68 9.78 -12.74 -1.89
CA LYS A 68 10.66 -11.56 -1.92
C LYS A 68 9.87 -10.25 -1.79
N GLU A 69 8.63 -10.23 -2.25
CA GLU A 69 7.72 -9.09 -2.14
C GLU A 69 7.22 -8.87 -0.72
N GLU A 70 6.78 -9.92 -0.03
CA GLU A 70 6.32 -9.82 1.36
C GLU A 70 7.44 -9.35 2.29
N VAL A 71 8.65 -9.88 2.12
CA VAL A 71 9.81 -9.44 2.90
C VAL A 71 10.12 -7.98 2.62
N ARG A 72 10.01 -7.53 1.36
CA ARG A 72 10.18 -6.12 0.99
C ARG A 72 9.11 -5.23 1.63
N ALA A 73 7.86 -5.67 1.66
CA ALA A 73 6.77 -4.94 2.28
C ALA A 73 6.99 -4.81 3.79
N LYS A 74 7.29 -5.93 4.50
CA LYS A 74 7.61 -5.92 5.93
C LYS A 74 8.81 -5.02 6.25
N LEU A 75 9.88 -5.10 5.46
CA LEU A 75 11.06 -4.24 5.58
C LEU A 75 10.73 -2.75 5.41
N ALA A 76 9.94 -2.41 4.39
CA ALA A 76 9.54 -1.04 4.12
C ALA A 76 8.63 -0.49 5.23
N GLN A 77 7.72 -1.33 5.74
CA GLN A 77 6.83 -0.97 6.84
C GLN A 77 7.64 -0.74 8.12
N MET A 78 8.54 -1.65 8.48
CA MET A 78 9.41 -1.52 9.65
C MET A 78 10.35 -0.32 9.57
N SER A 79 10.93 -0.06 8.39
CA SER A 79 11.79 1.10 8.16
C SER A 79 11.03 2.45 8.26
N LYS A 80 9.70 2.44 8.18
CA LYS A 80 8.84 3.62 8.37
C LYS A 80 8.19 3.64 9.75
N ALA A 81 8.08 2.48 10.39
CA ALA A 81 7.64 2.35 11.77
C ALA A 81 8.55 3.16 12.69
N ASP A 82 7.99 3.57 13.83
CA ASP A 82 8.69 4.34 14.86
C ASP A 82 9.42 5.57 14.31
N ALA A 83 8.74 6.29 13.41
CA ALA A 83 9.26 7.48 12.71
C ALA A 83 10.60 7.23 11.98
N GLY A 84 10.86 5.99 11.56
CA GLY A 84 12.09 5.60 10.86
C GLY A 84 13.27 5.28 11.78
N LYS A 85 13.06 5.13 13.09
CA LYS A 85 14.09 4.72 14.05
C LYS A 85 14.75 3.40 13.66
N HIS A 86 13.97 2.44 13.16
CA HIS A 86 14.46 1.11 12.81
C HIS A 86 15.13 1.02 11.43
N LYS A 87 15.23 2.12 10.67
CA LYS A 87 15.81 2.10 9.32
C LYS A 87 17.26 1.61 9.28
N ALA A 88 18.06 1.95 10.30
CA ALA A 88 19.45 1.52 10.40
C ALA A 88 19.54 0.01 10.68
N ASP A 89 18.75 -0.47 11.63
CA ASP A 89 18.70 -1.88 12.03
C ASP A 89 18.18 -2.76 10.88
N VAL A 90 17.09 -2.34 10.24
CA VAL A 90 16.53 -2.95 9.04
C VAL A 90 17.58 -3.10 7.93
N LYS A 91 18.38 -2.05 7.68
CA LYS A 91 19.47 -2.10 6.69
C LYS A 91 20.59 -3.04 7.14
N GLY A 92 20.91 -3.07 8.43
CA GLY A 92 21.89 -3.98 9.01
C GLY A 92 21.51 -5.45 8.85
N ILE A 93 20.24 -5.79 9.11
CA ILE A 93 19.69 -7.14 8.93
C ILE A 93 19.81 -7.55 7.45
N VAL A 94 19.31 -6.71 6.53
CA VAL A 94 19.41 -7.00 5.09
C VAL A 94 20.86 -7.19 4.65
N ALA A 95 21.80 -6.36 5.14
CA ALA A 95 23.21 -6.47 4.79
C ALA A 95 23.89 -7.73 5.37
N LYS A 96 23.43 -8.24 6.51
CA LYS A 96 23.96 -9.46 7.14
C LYS A 96 23.61 -10.72 6.35
N TYR A 97 22.41 -10.77 5.77
CA TYR A 97 21.91 -11.92 5.01
C TYR A 97 22.08 -11.78 3.49
N SER A 98 22.46 -10.60 3.01
CA SER A 98 22.61 -10.31 1.59
C SER A 98 24.06 -10.34 1.13
N SER A 99 24.27 -10.86 -0.08
CA SER A 99 25.56 -10.77 -0.77
C SER A 99 25.80 -9.39 -1.41
N ASP A 100 24.74 -8.65 -1.77
CA ASP A 100 24.79 -7.36 -2.48
C ASP A 100 24.35 -6.17 -1.61
N GLY A 101 24.03 -6.42 -0.34
CA GLY A 101 23.52 -5.41 0.60
C GLY A 101 22.05 -5.04 0.39
N THR A 102 21.33 -5.78 -0.46
CA THR A 102 19.92 -5.55 -0.76
C THR A 102 19.11 -6.85 -0.67
N LEU A 103 17.79 -6.74 -0.65
CA LEU A 103 16.89 -7.90 -0.68
C LEU A 103 17.08 -8.82 -1.89
N SER A 104 17.70 -8.36 -2.99
CA SER A 104 17.98 -9.25 -4.12
C SER A 104 19.10 -10.24 -3.88
N GLY A 105 20.08 -9.91 -3.04
CA GLY A 105 21.18 -10.80 -2.69
C GLY A 105 20.89 -11.77 -1.54
N ILE A 106 19.65 -11.81 -1.03
CA ILE A 106 19.20 -12.73 0.01
C ILE A 106 18.53 -13.94 -0.64
N HIS A 107 18.96 -15.15 -0.27
CA HIS A 107 18.33 -16.39 -0.71
C HIS A 107 16.97 -16.60 -0.04
N ALA A 108 16.03 -17.23 -0.75
CA ALA A 108 14.69 -17.47 -0.23
C ALA A 108 14.67 -18.25 1.10
N ASP A 109 15.62 -19.15 1.28
CA ASP A 109 15.81 -19.94 2.51
C ASP A 109 16.15 -19.07 3.73
N LYS A 110 16.62 -17.84 3.51
CA LYS A 110 17.02 -16.88 4.55
C LYS A 110 15.99 -15.80 4.82
N TYR A 111 14.92 -15.72 4.03
CA TYR A 111 13.87 -14.73 4.25
C TYR A 111 13.18 -14.88 5.61
N SER A 112 13.01 -16.11 6.08
CA SER A 112 12.42 -16.38 7.40
C SER A 112 13.27 -15.82 8.55
N GLU A 113 14.59 -15.95 8.45
CA GLU A 113 15.54 -15.39 9.42
C GLU A 113 15.52 -13.84 9.39
N VAL A 114 15.46 -13.25 8.19
CA VAL A 114 15.37 -11.79 8.00
C VAL A 114 14.10 -11.23 8.63
N VAL A 115 12.95 -11.86 8.38
CA VAL A 115 11.66 -11.43 8.93
C VAL A 115 11.62 -11.61 10.45
N ALA A 116 12.16 -12.71 10.98
CA ALA A 116 12.22 -12.94 12.43
C ALA A 116 13.10 -11.89 13.14
N GLU A 117 14.31 -11.59 12.63
CA GLU A 117 15.13 -10.51 13.18
C GLU A 117 14.44 -9.14 13.05
N LEU A 118 13.68 -8.95 11.97
CA LEU A 118 12.90 -7.72 11.78
C LEU A 118 11.85 -7.54 12.87
N GLU A 119 11.07 -8.57 13.16
CA GLU A 119 10.01 -8.55 14.18
C GLU A 119 10.59 -8.29 15.58
N VAL A 120 11.79 -8.79 15.88
CA VAL A 120 12.52 -8.45 17.12
C VAL A 120 12.85 -6.96 17.18
N VAL A 121 13.27 -6.34 16.07
CA VAL A 121 13.61 -4.91 16.01
C VAL A 121 12.37 -4.04 16.15
N GLY A 122 11.24 -4.39 15.52
CA GLY A 122 10.00 -3.62 15.59
C GLY A 122 9.28 -3.72 16.95
N ASN A 123 9.64 -4.69 17.78
CA ASN A 123 9.03 -4.90 19.10
C ASN A 123 9.96 -4.44 20.25
N ALA A 124 11.05 -3.71 19.95
CA ALA A 124 12.07 -3.26 20.89
C ALA A 124 12.13 -1.72 21.07
#